data_AF-A0A9D1G988-F1
#
_entry.id   AF-A0A9D1G988-F1
#
_cell.length_a   1.000
_cell.length_b   1.000
_cell.length_c   1.000
_cell.angle_alpha   90.00
_cell.angle_beta   90.00
_cell.angle_gamma   90.00
#
_symmetry.space_group_name_H-M   'P 1'
#
loop_
_entity.id
_entity.type
_entity.pdbx_description
1 polymer ?
#
loop_
_entity_poly.entity_id
_entity_poly.type
_entity_poly.pdbx_seq_one_letter_code
_entity_poly.pdbx_strand_id
1 'polypeptide(L)'
;MFQIFIDDEEVVCDSNFTIEEEFMNPSSIELSHVYPKSWKGTNKLLEEYYFPEDYSKCKILKDGELYFTGIVKNTADMELNPYKPHYCSVQILDPSTLLSEGTTLDYVIADKTVREAITQVISSISDYGFVEGNINIPDSENSVIGAYSTLDKAPYDVFQYLSQISGTRWGTHMVDENTTAIDFYSPELLENLGTIEVTKEYCTTNKIDDITYDYSTTDYRNKQIITSDQVFANISTTNTVIANGYDTSFVLEQLIGKINSTEVDGVSKTFATKDEKEIGITADFYYEVASNQLESNDTYSAGSEITINYTAIVQGREITYNTPEIQRIQNNLGRNGTISRYENRTDVTSSSELQSVGKTYIKYNGNAELTINITASTDFLKLGGKYQFSSPVTHINGEYLVKTKNTNVLQAGDFIQTRYEYELSNNFDTENELNYFDNQRAKANGNISQGEYIARNVDIENTANIIFSNLQITELEITGNNTLEAGLEMPLIS
;
A
#
# COMPACT_ATOMS: atom_id res chain seq x y z
N MET A 1 13.82 21.65 24.70
CA MET A 1 12.78 22.64 24.36
C MET A 1 12.35 22.39 22.92
N PHE A 2 11.05 22.36 22.68
CA PHE A 2 10.47 22.20 21.35
C PHE A 2 10.29 23.56 20.68
N GLN A 3 10.68 23.63 19.40
CA GLN A 3 10.45 24.76 18.51
C GLN A 3 9.69 24.25 17.29
N ILE A 4 8.63 24.95 16.91
CA ILE A 4 7.73 24.53 15.83
C ILE A 4 7.77 25.62 14.77
N PHE A 5 7.93 25.20 13.52
CA PHE A 5 7.93 26.08 12.37
C PHE A 5 6.90 25.58 11.36
N ILE A 6 6.07 26.49 10.84
CA ILE A 6 5.14 26.22 9.74
C ILE A 6 5.48 27.21 8.64
N ASP A 7 5.79 26.70 7.45
CA ASP A 7 6.29 27.51 6.32
C ASP A 7 7.44 28.45 6.72
N ASP A 8 8.42 27.89 7.44
CA ASP A 8 9.58 28.58 8.03
C ASP A 8 9.29 29.72 9.04
N GLU A 9 8.03 30.03 9.34
CA GLU A 9 7.65 30.94 10.45
C GLU A 9 7.63 30.16 11.77
N GLU A 10 8.37 30.63 12.79
CA GLU A 10 8.33 30.03 14.12
C GLU A 10 6.98 30.34 14.78
N VAL A 11 6.25 29.32 15.20
CA VAL A 11 4.93 29.44 15.82
C VAL A 11 4.96 29.09 17.30
N VAL A 12 3.92 29.54 18.01
CA VAL A 12 3.61 29.19 19.39
C VAL A 12 2.25 28.51 19.40
N CYS A 13 2.11 27.45 20.17
CA CYS A 13 0.86 26.74 20.43
C CYS A 13 0.59 26.67 21.94
N ASP A 14 -0.46 25.96 22.32
CA ASP A 14 -0.70 25.56 23.71
C ASP A 14 0.52 24.87 24.34
N SER A 15 0.63 24.99 25.66
CA SER A 15 1.72 24.38 26.42
C SER A 15 1.72 22.86 26.38
N ASN A 16 0.59 22.25 26.00
CA ASN A 16 0.42 20.80 25.94
C ASN A 16 0.12 20.36 24.52
N PHE A 17 0.86 19.36 24.05
CA PHE A 17 0.60 18.68 22.78
C PHE A 17 1.20 17.28 22.80
N THR A 18 0.77 16.44 21.87
CA THR A 18 1.23 15.06 21.72
C THR A 18 1.70 14.86 20.29
N ILE A 19 2.90 14.31 20.13
CA ILE A 19 3.40 13.80 18.85
C ILE A 19 3.15 12.30 18.86
N GLU A 20 2.26 11.82 18.00
CA GLU A 20 1.93 10.41 17.82
C GLU A 20 2.74 9.87 16.65
N GLU A 21 3.70 8.99 16.93
CA GLU A 21 4.51 8.32 15.93
C GLU A 21 3.97 6.90 15.73
N GLU A 22 3.59 6.56 14.50
CA GLU A 22 3.05 5.24 14.13
C GLU A 22 3.89 4.62 13.02
N PHE A 23 4.11 3.30 13.08
CA PHE A 23 5.02 2.67 12.12
C PHE A 23 4.42 2.47 10.71
N MET A 24 3.11 2.20 10.63
CA MET A 24 2.39 1.94 9.37
C MET A 24 1.39 3.01 8.98
N ASN A 25 0.96 3.84 9.94
CA ASN A 25 0.03 4.95 9.69
C ASN A 25 0.81 6.26 9.70
N PRO A 26 0.28 7.32 9.06
CA PRO A 26 0.89 8.63 9.15
C PRO A 26 0.99 9.10 10.60
N SER A 27 2.21 9.33 11.06
CA SER A 27 2.46 9.96 12.35
C SER A 27 1.80 11.34 12.36
N SER A 28 1.29 11.76 13.51
CA SER A 28 0.43 12.94 13.60
C SER A 28 0.75 13.83 14.80
N ILE A 29 0.33 15.09 14.68
CA ILE A 29 0.31 16.04 15.78
C ILE A 29 -0.88 16.99 15.60
N GLU A 30 -1.60 17.22 16.69
CA GLU A 30 -2.60 18.28 16.79
C GLU A 30 -2.04 19.43 17.64
N LEU A 31 -2.02 20.62 17.07
CA LEU A 31 -1.60 21.83 17.76
C LEU A 31 -2.80 22.76 17.90
N SER A 32 -3.09 23.18 19.13
CA SER A 32 -4.14 24.14 19.45
C SER A 32 -3.56 25.52 19.73
N HIS A 33 -4.37 26.56 19.49
CA HIS A 33 -4.01 27.96 19.78
C HIS A 33 -2.71 28.41 19.10
N VAL A 34 -2.55 28.06 17.82
CA VAL A 34 -1.36 28.34 17.03
C VAL A 34 -1.35 29.78 16.51
N TYR A 35 -0.23 30.48 16.69
CA TYR A 35 0.04 31.82 16.15
C TYR A 35 1.55 32.07 15.98
N PRO A 36 1.97 33.07 15.18
CA PRO A 36 3.38 33.39 14.98
C PRO A 36 4.04 33.86 16.27
N LYS A 37 5.23 33.35 16.58
CA LYS A 37 5.98 33.75 17.77
C LYS A 37 6.27 35.25 17.79
N SER A 38 6.42 35.86 16.62
CA SER A 38 6.60 37.31 16.43
C SER A 38 5.44 38.15 17.01
N TRP A 39 4.25 37.56 17.25
CA TRP A 39 3.09 38.24 17.82
C TRP A 39 3.08 38.23 19.35
N LYS A 40 3.90 37.39 19.99
CA LYS A 40 3.92 37.23 21.44
C LYS A 40 4.27 38.54 22.13
N GLY A 41 3.39 39.01 23.01
CA GLY A 41 3.55 40.29 23.72
C GLY A 41 3.16 41.53 22.90
N THR A 42 2.51 41.35 21.75
CA THR A 42 1.95 42.42 20.92
C THR A 42 0.41 42.34 20.88
N ASN A 43 -0.24 43.36 20.30
CA ASN A 43 -1.70 43.34 20.07
C ASN A 43 -2.11 42.62 18.79
N LYS A 44 -1.17 42.05 18.02
CA LYS A 44 -1.45 41.42 16.72
C LYS A 44 -2.46 40.29 16.80
N LEU A 45 -2.52 39.58 17.92
CA LEU A 45 -3.55 38.56 18.17
C LEU A 45 -4.99 39.10 18.12
N LEU A 46 -5.23 40.41 18.27
CA LEU A 46 -6.56 41.03 18.15
C LEU A 46 -6.76 41.75 16.81
N GLU A 47 -5.68 41.98 16.06
CA GLU A 47 -5.66 42.86 14.88
C GLU A 47 -5.39 42.10 13.56
N GLU A 48 -4.71 40.96 13.64
CA GLU A 48 -4.29 40.13 12.52
C GLU A 48 -4.89 38.70 12.65
N TYR A 49 -4.83 37.92 11.57
CA TYR A 49 -5.31 36.53 11.51
C TYR A 49 -4.17 35.65 11.00
N TYR A 50 -3.86 34.56 11.72
CA TYR A 50 -2.80 33.62 11.33
C TYR A 50 -3.44 32.35 10.77
N PHE A 51 -3.21 32.11 9.49
CA PHE A 51 -3.76 30.96 8.77
C PHE A 51 -2.68 30.43 7.84
N PRO A 52 -1.91 29.40 8.27
CA PRO A 52 -0.99 28.75 7.34
C PRO A 52 -1.80 28.09 6.22
N GLU A 53 -1.25 28.04 5.01
CA GLU A 53 -1.95 27.35 3.93
C GLU A 53 -1.97 25.84 4.21
N ASP A 54 -3.09 25.18 3.92
CA ASP A 54 -3.12 23.71 3.91
C ASP A 54 -2.03 23.21 2.96
N TYR A 55 -1.44 22.07 3.30
CA TYR A 55 -0.25 21.50 2.67
C TYR A 55 1.06 22.28 2.86
N SER A 56 1.08 23.27 3.77
CA SER A 56 2.33 23.88 4.23
C SER A 56 3.18 22.87 5.01
N LYS A 57 4.51 22.99 4.84
CA LYS A 57 5.46 22.18 5.61
C LYS A 57 5.50 22.60 7.07
N CYS A 58 5.51 21.63 7.97
CA CYS A 58 5.76 21.80 9.39
C CYS A 58 7.04 21.07 9.79
N LYS A 59 7.92 21.73 10.54
CA LYS A 59 9.06 21.07 11.21
C LYS A 59 9.06 21.37 12.70
N ILE A 60 9.37 20.36 13.48
CA ILE A 60 9.50 20.45 14.92
C ILE A 60 10.93 20.09 15.29
N LEU A 61 11.60 21.01 15.96
CA LEU A 61 12.93 20.80 16.52
C LEU A 61 12.82 20.55 18.02
N LYS A 62 13.62 19.62 18.54
CA LYS A 62 13.82 19.40 19.97
C LYS A 62 15.27 19.69 20.29
N ASP A 63 15.50 20.71 21.12
CA ASP A 63 16.84 21.16 21.50
C ASP A 63 17.73 21.51 20.29
N GLY A 64 17.11 22.03 19.22
CA GLY A 64 17.76 22.43 17.97
C GLY A 64 17.94 21.30 16.94
N GLU A 65 17.60 20.06 17.27
CA GLU A 65 17.66 18.92 16.36
C GLU A 65 16.29 18.59 15.79
N LEU A 66 16.22 18.18 14.52
CA LEU A 66 14.97 17.78 13.88
C LEU A 66 14.36 16.58 14.62
N TYR A 67 13.11 16.74 15.05
CA TYR A 67 12.38 15.73 15.81
C TYR A 67 11.21 15.17 15.00
N PHE A 68 10.50 16.02 14.26
CA PHE A 68 9.36 15.63 13.42
C PHE A 68 9.24 16.56 12.21
N THR A 69 8.83 16.01 11.08
CA THR A 69 8.48 16.76 9.87
C THR A 69 7.11 16.29 9.39
N GLY A 70 6.31 17.22 8.87
CA GLY A 70 4.97 16.91 8.39
C GLY A 70 4.38 18.00 7.53
N ILE A 71 3.13 17.80 7.20
CA ILE A 71 2.32 18.60 6.28
C ILE A 71 1.07 19.02 7.04
N VAL A 72 0.75 20.30 7.03
CA VAL A 72 -0.51 20.82 7.60
C VAL A 72 -1.67 20.28 6.75
N LYS A 73 -2.58 19.51 7.34
CA LYS A 73 -3.71 18.87 6.62
C LYS A 73 -5.03 19.56 6.82
N ASN A 74 -5.22 20.11 8.01
CA ASN A 74 -6.48 20.72 8.38
C ASN A 74 -6.20 21.95 9.23
N THR A 75 -6.55 23.12 8.72
CA THR A 75 -6.55 24.39 9.42
C THR A 75 -7.98 24.75 9.78
N ALA A 76 -8.50 24.16 10.86
CA ALA A 76 -9.90 24.33 11.24
C ALA A 76 -10.05 24.84 12.67
N ASP A 77 -11.03 25.74 12.83
CA ASP A 77 -11.42 26.48 14.02
C ASP A 77 -10.57 27.72 14.37
N MET A 78 -11.08 28.87 13.93
CA MET A 78 -10.59 30.19 14.30
C MET A 78 -11.74 31.07 14.78
N GLU A 79 -11.53 31.76 15.89
CA GLU A 79 -12.44 32.78 16.39
C GLU A 79 -12.35 34.04 15.50
N LEU A 80 -13.47 34.46 14.91
CA LEU A 80 -13.53 35.65 14.04
C LEU A 80 -13.96 36.92 14.80
N ASN A 81 -14.33 36.79 16.08
CA ASN A 81 -14.72 37.92 16.90
C ASN A 81 -13.50 38.84 17.17
N PRO A 82 -13.52 40.12 16.73
CA PRO A 82 -12.38 41.04 16.86
C PRO A 82 -12.05 41.42 18.31
N TYR A 83 -12.90 41.04 19.27
CA TYR A 83 -12.64 41.24 20.70
C TYR A 83 -11.97 40.04 21.36
N LYS A 84 -11.68 38.98 20.60
CA LYS A 84 -11.03 37.76 21.09
C LYS A 84 -9.74 37.52 20.30
N PRO A 85 -8.76 36.82 20.90
CA PRO A 85 -7.53 36.50 20.19
C PRO A 85 -7.80 35.57 19.00
N HIS A 86 -7.16 35.86 17.86
CA HIS A 86 -7.22 35.11 16.63
C HIS A 86 -6.03 34.15 16.56
N TYR A 87 -6.30 32.87 16.79
CA TYR A 87 -5.38 31.75 16.64
C TYR A 87 -6.14 30.60 15.97
N CYS A 88 -5.43 29.64 15.40
CA CYS A 88 -6.02 28.46 14.77
C CYS A 88 -5.63 27.17 15.50
N SER A 89 -6.38 26.10 15.26
CA SER A 89 -5.90 24.75 15.50
C SER A 89 -5.43 24.14 14.18
N VAL A 90 -4.36 23.36 14.23
CA VAL A 90 -3.82 22.69 13.04
C VAL A 90 -3.60 21.21 13.31
N GLN A 91 -4.01 20.39 12.35
CA GLN A 91 -3.62 18.99 12.26
C GLN A 91 -2.46 18.88 11.29
N ILE A 92 -1.40 18.20 11.71
CA ILE A 92 -0.23 17.94 10.88
C ILE A 92 -0.02 16.42 10.82
N LEU A 93 0.14 15.90 9.61
CA LEU A 93 0.49 14.50 9.37
C LEU A 93 1.88 14.42 8.75
N ASP A 94 2.63 13.36 9.01
CA ASP A 94 3.91 13.13 8.34
C ASP A 94 3.72 12.94 6.81
N PRO A 95 4.81 12.99 6.01
CA PRO A 95 4.70 12.86 4.56
C PRO A 95 4.09 11.54 4.08
N SER A 96 4.04 10.48 4.89
CA SER A 96 3.48 9.19 4.48
C SER A 96 1.98 9.26 4.14
N THR A 97 1.26 10.30 4.61
CA THR A 97 -0.11 10.62 4.17
C THR A 97 -0.24 10.77 2.65
N LEU A 98 0.83 11.15 1.96
CA LEU A 98 0.84 11.32 0.50
C LEU A 98 0.87 9.98 -0.23
N LEU A 99 1.23 8.87 0.43
CA LEU A 99 1.22 7.54 -0.19
C LEU A 99 -0.19 7.07 -0.52
N SER A 100 -1.21 7.59 0.15
CA SER A 100 -2.62 7.24 -0.06
C SER A 100 -3.41 8.33 -0.79
N GLU A 101 -3.08 9.59 -0.56
CA GLU A 101 -3.78 10.78 -1.10
C GLU A 101 -3.11 11.40 -2.32
N GLY A 102 -1.84 11.09 -2.57
CA GLY A 102 -1.09 11.57 -3.72
C GLY A 102 -1.56 10.96 -5.03
N THR A 103 -0.75 11.12 -6.08
CA THR A 103 -1.06 10.61 -7.40
C THR A 103 -1.19 9.09 -7.44
N THR A 104 -2.01 8.61 -8.36
CA THR A 104 -2.01 7.22 -8.79
C THR A 104 -0.73 6.90 -9.57
N LEU A 105 -0.37 5.61 -9.63
CA LEU A 105 0.86 5.16 -10.29
C LEU A 105 0.65 4.87 -11.78
N ASP A 106 -0.52 4.35 -12.16
CA ASP A 106 -0.96 4.25 -13.56
C ASP A 106 0.00 3.56 -14.56
N TYR A 107 0.71 2.53 -14.10
CA TYR A 107 1.55 1.66 -14.93
C TYR A 107 1.36 0.17 -14.59
N VAL A 108 2.06 -0.70 -15.33
CA VAL A 108 2.08 -2.14 -15.08
C VAL A 108 3.44 -2.55 -14.54
N ILE A 109 3.44 -3.32 -13.45
CA ILE A 109 4.61 -4.02 -12.93
C ILE A 109 4.56 -5.44 -13.50
N ALA A 110 5.56 -5.81 -14.28
CA ALA A 110 5.66 -7.16 -14.86
C ALA A 110 7.12 -7.64 -14.84
N ASP A 111 7.30 -8.96 -14.74
CA ASP A 111 8.61 -9.63 -14.78
C ASP A 111 9.63 -9.07 -13.77
N LYS A 112 9.17 -8.71 -12.57
CA LYS A 112 9.99 -8.19 -11.47
C LYS A 112 9.87 -9.05 -10.23
N THR A 113 10.96 -9.19 -9.49
CA THR A 113 10.90 -9.68 -8.11
C THR A 113 10.19 -8.69 -7.21
N VAL A 114 9.67 -9.13 -6.06
CA VAL A 114 9.01 -8.23 -5.10
C VAL A 114 9.90 -7.03 -4.73
N ARG A 115 11.19 -7.24 -4.47
CA ARG A 115 12.14 -6.15 -4.17
C ARG A 115 12.27 -5.16 -5.33
N GLU A 116 12.37 -5.64 -6.57
CA GLU A 116 12.43 -4.78 -7.76
C GLU A 116 11.13 -3.99 -7.96
N ALA A 117 9.98 -4.62 -7.68
CA ALA A 117 8.68 -3.95 -7.73
C ALA A 117 8.57 -2.84 -6.68
N ILE A 118 8.99 -3.09 -5.43
CA ILE A 118 9.06 -2.07 -4.37
C ILE A 118 9.95 -0.91 -4.81
N THR A 119 11.16 -1.21 -5.31
CA THR A 119 12.12 -0.20 -5.77
C THR A 119 11.55 0.66 -6.90
N GLN A 120 10.85 0.05 -7.86
CA GLN A 120 10.17 0.76 -8.93
C GLN A 120 9.10 1.71 -8.40
N VAL A 121 8.26 1.25 -7.46
CA VAL A 121 7.20 2.08 -6.88
C VAL A 121 7.79 3.27 -6.14
N ILE A 122 8.79 3.05 -5.28
CA ILE A 122 9.48 4.12 -4.55
C ILE A 122 10.10 5.13 -5.52
N SER A 123 10.76 4.66 -6.58
CA SER A 123 11.36 5.54 -7.60
C SER A 123 10.33 6.42 -8.30
N SER A 124 9.11 5.90 -8.50
CA SER A 124 8.02 6.60 -9.19
C SER A 124 7.40 7.73 -8.36
N ILE A 125 7.66 7.78 -7.05
CA ILE A 125 7.18 8.80 -6.11
C ILE A 125 8.31 9.59 -5.44
N SER A 126 9.50 9.55 -6.03
CA SER A 126 10.69 10.20 -5.48
C SER A 126 10.59 11.73 -5.47
N ASP A 127 9.73 12.31 -6.31
CA ASP A 127 9.41 13.73 -6.35
C ASP A 127 8.67 14.23 -5.10
N TYR A 128 7.92 13.35 -4.41
CA TYR A 128 7.36 13.60 -3.09
C TYR A 128 8.39 13.50 -1.94
N GLY A 129 9.66 13.18 -2.23
CA GLY A 129 10.72 13.06 -1.22
C GLY A 129 10.85 11.65 -0.61
N PHE A 130 10.24 10.63 -1.22
CA PHE A 130 10.38 9.25 -0.77
C PHE A 130 11.66 8.60 -1.31
N VAL A 131 12.34 7.84 -0.45
CA VAL A 131 13.54 7.06 -0.80
C VAL A 131 13.45 5.63 -0.30
N GLU A 132 14.29 4.77 -0.84
CA GLU A 132 14.41 3.39 -0.38
C GLU A 132 15.06 3.35 1.01
N GLY A 133 14.37 2.72 1.96
CA GLY A 133 14.90 2.39 3.29
C GLY A 133 15.49 0.99 3.33
N ASN A 134 15.26 0.28 4.43
CA ASN A 134 15.67 -1.10 4.60
C ASN A 134 14.60 -2.03 4.02
N ILE A 135 14.94 -2.72 2.94
CA ILE A 135 14.07 -3.75 2.34
C ILE A 135 14.49 -5.12 2.85
N ASN A 136 13.90 -5.57 3.95
CA ASN A 136 14.22 -6.84 4.62
C ASN A 136 13.17 -7.91 4.31
N ILE A 137 13.29 -8.52 3.12
CA ILE A 137 12.42 -9.59 2.63
C ILE A 137 13.20 -10.92 2.58
N PRO A 138 12.70 -12.03 3.13
CA PRO A 138 13.39 -13.32 3.00
C PRO A 138 13.57 -13.69 1.52
N ASP A 139 14.74 -14.22 1.15
CA ASP A 139 15.02 -14.59 -0.26
C ASP A 139 14.00 -15.57 -0.84
N SER A 140 13.43 -16.44 0.01
CA SER A 140 12.37 -17.38 -0.38
C SER A 140 11.04 -16.71 -0.75
N GLU A 141 10.82 -15.49 -0.28
CA GLU A 141 9.60 -14.70 -0.51
C GLU A 141 9.84 -13.56 -1.53
N ASN A 142 11.08 -13.40 -2.03
CA ASN A 142 11.41 -12.45 -3.10
C ASN A 142 11.23 -13.09 -4.48
N SER A 143 10.05 -13.65 -4.73
CA SER A 143 9.71 -14.26 -6.02
C SER A 143 9.38 -13.21 -7.08
N VAL A 144 9.44 -13.62 -8.35
CA VAL A 144 8.89 -12.83 -9.47
C VAL A 144 7.37 -12.77 -9.35
N ILE A 145 6.80 -11.57 -9.41
CA ILE A 145 5.37 -11.35 -9.33
C ILE A 145 4.73 -11.50 -10.72
N GLY A 146 3.43 -11.84 -10.76
CA GLY A 146 2.65 -11.75 -11.99
C GLY A 146 2.55 -10.31 -12.49
N ALA A 147 2.02 -10.12 -13.71
CA ALA A 147 1.68 -8.78 -14.17
C ALA A 147 0.65 -8.16 -13.21
N TYR A 148 1.01 -7.03 -12.61
CA TYR A 148 0.20 -6.29 -11.66
C TYR A 148 0.00 -4.87 -12.18
N SER A 149 -1.25 -4.50 -12.43
CA SER A 149 -1.60 -3.16 -12.90
C SER A 149 -1.91 -2.25 -11.72
N THR A 150 -1.35 -1.05 -11.76
CA THR A 150 -1.51 -0.02 -10.72
C THR A 150 -2.54 1.05 -11.12
N LEU A 151 -3.40 0.77 -12.09
CA LEU A 151 -4.48 1.68 -12.51
C LEU A 151 -5.37 2.03 -11.30
N ASP A 152 -5.59 3.32 -11.08
CA ASP A 152 -6.36 3.86 -9.94
C ASP A 152 -5.79 3.47 -8.56
N LYS A 153 -4.53 2.99 -8.49
CA LYS A 153 -3.85 2.62 -7.23
C LYS A 153 -2.90 3.73 -6.81
N ALA A 154 -3.01 4.13 -5.54
CA ALA A 154 -1.98 4.94 -4.90
C ALA A 154 -0.81 4.04 -4.45
N PRO A 155 0.39 4.59 -4.19
CA PRO A 155 1.53 3.84 -3.69
C PRO A 155 1.23 2.96 -2.48
N TYR A 156 0.44 3.48 -1.53
CA TYR A 156 -0.01 2.74 -0.35
C TYR A 156 -0.68 1.41 -0.73
N ASP A 157 -1.58 1.43 -1.72
CA ASP A 157 -2.31 0.24 -2.17
C ASP A 157 -1.37 -0.83 -2.72
N VAL A 158 -0.36 -0.39 -3.49
CA VAL A 158 0.63 -1.28 -4.11
C VAL A 158 1.59 -1.82 -3.07
N PHE A 159 2.07 -1.01 -2.13
CA PHE A 159 2.91 -1.50 -1.02
C PHE A 159 2.17 -2.48 -0.13
N GLN A 160 0.87 -2.24 0.11
CA GLN A 160 0.02 -3.16 0.83
C GLN A 160 -0.07 -4.52 0.12
N TYR A 161 -0.32 -4.53 -1.20
CA TYR A 161 -0.29 -5.75 -2.01
C TYR A 161 1.07 -6.46 -1.93
N LEU A 162 2.16 -5.74 -2.20
CA LEU A 162 3.52 -6.28 -2.22
C LEU A 162 3.88 -6.89 -0.86
N SER A 163 3.56 -6.21 0.24
CA SER A 163 3.82 -6.70 1.60
C SER A 163 3.10 -8.02 1.89
N GLN A 164 1.88 -8.19 1.38
CA GLN A 164 1.08 -9.37 1.62
C GLN A 164 1.56 -10.58 0.83
N ILE A 165 2.03 -10.39 -0.41
CA ILE A 165 2.56 -11.49 -1.23
C ILE A 165 3.97 -11.91 -0.81
N SER A 166 4.74 -11.04 -0.14
CA SER A 166 6.07 -11.35 0.40
C SER A 166 6.10 -11.73 1.87
N GLY A 167 4.95 -11.82 2.55
CA GLY A 167 4.92 -12.20 3.96
C GLY A 167 5.58 -11.18 4.89
N THR A 168 5.55 -9.90 4.50
CA THR A 168 6.20 -8.80 5.20
C THR A 168 5.17 -7.75 5.61
N ARG A 169 5.64 -6.77 6.37
CA ARG A 169 4.95 -5.51 6.61
C ARG A 169 5.88 -4.39 6.14
N TRP A 170 5.35 -3.19 6.04
CA TRP A 170 6.11 -2.04 5.59
C TRP A 170 5.81 -0.85 6.49
N GLY A 171 6.61 0.19 6.41
CA GLY A 171 6.45 1.38 7.22
C GLY A 171 7.32 2.51 6.69
N THR A 172 7.31 3.65 7.37
CA THR A 172 8.17 4.77 6.99
C THR A 172 8.96 5.30 8.18
N HIS A 173 10.09 5.91 7.89
CA HIS A 173 10.81 6.72 8.88
C HIS A 173 11.40 7.98 8.25
N MET A 174 11.45 9.04 9.03
CA MET A 174 12.08 10.30 8.65
C MET A 174 13.61 10.11 8.57
N VAL A 175 14.21 10.48 7.44
CA VAL A 175 15.68 10.53 7.27
C VAL A 175 16.19 11.94 7.56
N ASP A 176 15.52 12.94 6.97
CA ASP A 176 15.78 14.35 7.19
C ASP A 176 14.52 15.18 6.93
N GLU A 177 14.66 16.51 6.90
CA GLU A 177 13.53 17.44 6.78
C GLU A 177 12.71 17.27 5.49
N ASN A 178 13.30 16.75 4.42
CA ASN A 178 12.67 16.60 3.09
C ASN A 178 12.59 15.15 2.63
N THR A 179 13.11 14.21 3.41
CA THR A 179 13.31 12.82 2.98
C THR A 179 12.65 11.85 3.95
N THR A 180 11.76 11.02 3.40
CA THR A 180 11.12 9.92 4.13
C THR A 180 11.50 8.60 3.48
N ALA A 181 12.08 7.68 4.25
CA ALA A 181 12.43 6.36 3.77
C ALA A 181 11.25 5.39 3.94
N ILE A 182 11.10 4.47 2.98
CA ILE A 182 10.11 3.38 3.04
C ILE A 182 10.85 2.08 3.34
N ASP A 183 10.49 1.44 4.45
CA ASP A 183 11.06 0.16 4.88
C ASP A 183 10.08 -0.98 4.61
N PHE A 184 10.63 -2.16 4.33
CA PHE A 184 9.90 -3.43 4.37
C PHE A 184 10.58 -4.34 5.37
N TYR A 185 9.80 -5.04 6.19
CA TYR A 185 10.35 -5.89 7.23
C TYR A 185 9.62 -7.21 7.36
N SER A 186 10.41 -8.19 7.79
CA SER A 186 9.97 -9.49 8.24
C SER A 186 10.41 -9.68 9.70
N PRO A 187 9.53 -10.10 10.64
CA PRO A 187 9.87 -10.25 12.05
C PRO A 187 11.16 -11.04 12.32
N GLU A 188 11.40 -12.08 11.52
CA GLU A 188 12.57 -12.95 11.60
C GLU A 188 13.87 -12.28 11.10
N LEU A 189 13.79 -11.21 10.32
CA LEU A 189 14.94 -10.45 9.80
C LEU A 189 15.21 -9.17 10.60
N LEU A 190 14.28 -8.75 11.47
CA LEU A 190 14.51 -7.60 12.35
C LEU A 190 15.60 -7.90 13.38
N GLU A 191 16.53 -6.97 13.53
CA GLU A 191 17.54 -7.02 14.60
C GLU A 191 16.88 -6.79 15.97
N ASN A 192 17.28 -7.58 16.96
CA ASN A 192 16.86 -7.37 18.33
C ASN A 192 17.69 -6.22 18.96
N LEU A 193 17.02 -5.13 19.33
CA LEU A 193 17.66 -3.92 19.84
C LEU A 193 17.92 -3.94 21.36
N GLY A 194 17.51 -5.01 22.05
CA GLY A 194 17.80 -5.22 23.46
C GLY A 194 16.67 -5.91 24.22
N THR A 195 16.87 -6.02 25.54
CA THR A 195 15.92 -6.65 26.45
C THR A 195 15.23 -5.62 27.33
N ILE A 196 13.90 -5.70 27.41
CA ILE A 196 13.08 -5.02 28.41
C ILE A 196 12.90 -5.99 29.58
N GLU A 197 13.57 -5.71 30.69
CA GLU A 197 13.49 -6.54 31.90
C GLU A 197 12.59 -5.88 32.93
N VAL A 198 11.51 -6.55 33.35
CA VAL A 198 10.60 -6.03 34.37
C VAL A 198 11.20 -6.24 35.76
N THR A 199 12.24 -5.46 36.06
CA THR A 199 12.94 -5.42 37.35
C THR A 199 12.94 -4.01 37.93
N LYS A 200 13.09 -3.89 39.26
CA LYS A 200 13.18 -2.57 39.91
C LYS A 200 14.32 -1.72 39.35
N GLU A 201 15.46 -2.34 39.08
CA GLU A 201 16.66 -1.66 38.56
C GLU A 201 16.42 -1.13 37.14
N TYR A 202 15.88 -1.95 36.25
CA TYR A 202 15.58 -1.54 34.88
C TYR A 202 14.53 -0.43 34.82
N CYS A 203 13.42 -0.57 35.57
CA CYS A 203 12.38 0.46 35.63
C CYS A 203 12.91 1.77 36.22
N THR A 204 13.76 1.72 37.25
CA THR A 204 14.38 2.94 37.83
C THR A 204 15.33 3.60 36.83
N THR A 205 16.16 2.83 36.14
CA THR A 205 17.15 3.32 35.17
C THR A 205 16.48 4.03 33.99
N ASN A 206 15.44 3.41 33.43
CA ASN A 206 14.71 3.96 32.28
C ASN A 206 13.59 4.94 32.68
N LYS A 207 13.39 5.18 33.98
CA LYS A 207 12.30 6.00 34.54
C LYS A 207 10.92 5.58 34.03
N ILE A 208 10.67 4.27 34.07
CA ILE A 208 9.39 3.68 33.73
C ILE A 208 8.41 3.97 34.87
N ASP A 209 7.31 4.63 34.53
CA ASP A 209 6.23 4.98 35.45
C ASP A 209 5.23 3.82 35.56
N ASP A 210 4.90 3.19 34.44
CA ASP A 210 3.92 2.10 34.39
C ASP A 210 4.22 1.10 33.25
N ILE A 211 3.80 -0.15 33.45
CA ILE A 211 3.79 -1.21 32.44
C ILE A 211 2.47 -1.95 32.58
N THR A 212 1.63 -1.89 31.55
CA THR A 212 0.41 -2.70 31.47
C THR A 212 0.51 -3.65 30.29
N TYR A 213 -0.34 -4.69 30.30
CA TYR A 213 -0.50 -5.56 29.16
C TYR A 213 -1.96 -5.84 28.90
N ASP A 214 -2.28 -5.99 27.63
CA ASP A 214 -3.60 -6.35 27.13
C ASP A 214 -3.50 -7.61 26.27
N TYR A 215 -4.59 -8.37 26.23
CA TYR A 215 -4.70 -9.57 25.41
C TYR A 215 -5.94 -9.43 24.53
N SER A 216 -5.75 -9.48 23.21
CA SER A 216 -6.80 -9.27 22.23
C SER A 216 -6.97 -10.48 21.31
N THR A 217 -8.23 -10.81 21.01
CA THR A 217 -8.60 -11.76 19.96
C THR A 217 -9.52 -11.12 18.93
N THR A 218 -9.50 -9.80 18.78
CA THR A 218 -10.41 -9.05 17.91
C THR A 218 -10.26 -9.47 16.44
N ASP A 219 -9.02 -9.47 15.93
CA ASP A 219 -8.72 -9.89 14.54
C ASP A 219 -7.99 -11.25 14.44
N TYR A 220 -8.04 -12.01 15.53
CA TYR A 220 -7.41 -13.32 15.66
C TYR A 220 -8.06 -14.39 14.77
N ARG A 221 -7.23 -15.24 14.14
CA ARG A 221 -7.64 -16.34 13.27
C ARG A 221 -6.58 -17.44 13.20
N ASN A 222 -6.95 -18.71 13.34
CA ASN A 222 -6.02 -19.84 13.14
C ASN A 222 -6.30 -20.66 11.88
N LYS A 223 -7.28 -20.22 11.08
CA LYS A 223 -7.55 -20.68 9.73
C LYS A 223 -7.94 -19.49 8.85
N GLN A 224 -7.19 -19.27 7.77
CA GLN A 224 -7.51 -18.26 6.78
C GLN A 224 -7.99 -18.95 5.50
N ILE A 225 -9.14 -18.52 4.98
CA ILE A 225 -9.65 -18.95 3.68
C ILE A 225 -9.60 -17.73 2.77
N ILE A 226 -8.83 -17.81 1.69
CA ILE A 226 -8.78 -16.77 0.66
C ILE A 226 -9.47 -17.33 -0.58
N THR A 227 -10.37 -16.56 -1.18
CA THR A 227 -10.89 -16.83 -2.52
C THR A 227 -10.52 -15.72 -3.47
N SER A 228 -10.42 -16.04 -4.75
CA SER A 228 -10.34 -15.07 -5.83
C SER A 228 -11.04 -15.60 -7.06
N ASP A 229 -11.71 -14.72 -7.79
CA ASP A 229 -12.32 -15.01 -9.09
C ASP A 229 -11.41 -14.64 -10.26
N GLN A 230 -10.15 -14.24 -10.01
CA GLN A 230 -9.19 -13.77 -11.03
C GLN A 230 -8.01 -14.73 -11.27
N VAL A 231 -8.05 -15.94 -10.73
CA VAL A 231 -6.90 -16.86 -10.82
C VAL A 231 -6.84 -17.58 -12.15
N PHE A 232 -5.69 -17.51 -12.82
CA PHE A 232 -5.45 -18.28 -14.03
C PHE A 232 -5.26 -19.77 -13.73
N ALA A 233 -5.92 -20.62 -14.51
CA ALA A 233 -5.75 -22.06 -14.42
C ALA A 233 -4.33 -22.49 -14.82
N ASN A 234 -3.77 -23.46 -14.09
CA ASN A 234 -2.43 -24.00 -14.39
C ASN A 234 -2.38 -24.95 -15.59
N ILE A 235 -3.52 -25.25 -16.21
CA ILE A 235 -3.66 -26.09 -17.40
C ILE A 235 -4.57 -25.39 -18.41
N SER A 236 -4.28 -25.57 -19.69
CA SER A 236 -5.16 -25.12 -20.75
C SER A 236 -6.39 -26.01 -20.84
N THR A 237 -7.55 -25.40 -21.03
CA THR A 237 -8.83 -26.04 -21.30
C THR A 237 -9.07 -26.06 -22.81
N THR A 238 -9.53 -27.20 -23.34
CA THR A 238 -10.06 -27.28 -24.69
C THR A 238 -11.57 -27.31 -24.62
N ASN A 239 -12.24 -26.40 -25.33
CA ASN A 239 -13.69 -26.38 -25.45
C ASN A 239 -14.09 -26.45 -26.91
N THR A 240 -15.05 -27.31 -27.22
CA THR A 240 -15.59 -27.50 -28.56
C THR A 240 -17.02 -26.97 -28.61
N VAL A 241 -17.28 -26.02 -29.50
CA VAL A 241 -18.60 -25.46 -29.76
C VAL A 241 -19.03 -25.81 -31.19
N ILE A 242 -20.31 -26.13 -31.36
CA ILE A 242 -20.87 -26.45 -32.69
C ILE A 242 -21.63 -25.24 -33.23
N ALA A 243 -21.24 -24.75 -34.41
CA ALA A 243 -21.90 -23.64 -35.06
C ALA A 243 -23.31 -24.02 -35.53
N ASN A 244 -24.28 -23.10 -35.36
CA ASN A 244 -25.67 -23.32 -35.77
C ASN A 244 -25.99 -22.76 -37.18
N GLY A 245 -25.04 -22.10 -37.85
CA GLY A 245 -25.23 -21.46 -39.15
C GLY A 245 -25.52 -19.96 -39.12
N TYR A 246 -25.79 -19.37 -37.95
CA TYR A 246 -26.31 -18.00 -37.81
C TYR A 246 -25.60 -17.18 -36.74
N ASP A 247 -25.15 -17.83 -35.66
CA ASP A 247 -24.53 -17.14 -34.53
C ASP A 247 -23.10 -16.73 -34.85
N THR A 248 -22.72 -15.55 -34.39
CA THR A 248 -21.34 -15.07 -34.36
C THR A 248 -20.76 -15.02 -32.94
N SER A 249 -21.57 -15.35 -31.93
CA SER A 249 -21.16 -15.38 -30.52
C SER A 249 -21.31 -16.79 -29.97
N PHE A 250 -20.22 -17.29 -29.38
CA PHE A 250 -20.12 -18.63 -28.84
C PHE A 250 -19.83 -18.56 -27.35
N VAL A 251 -20.58 -19.34 -26.56
CA VAL A 251 -20.41 -19.41 -25.11
C VAL A 251 -19.52 -20.60 -24.78
N LEU A 252 -18.43 -20.35 -24.07
CA LEU A 252 -17.52 -21.36 -23.55
C LEU A 252 -17.92 -21.79 -22.14
N GLU A 253 -17.42 -22.95 -21.72
CA GLU A 253 -17.71 -23.52 -20.39
C GLU A 253 -17.12 -22.72 -19.22
N GLN A 254 -16.00 -22.04 -19.44
CA GLN A 254 -15.26 -21.28 -18.42
C GLN A 254 -14.91 -19.88 -18.92
N LEU A 255 -14.69 -18.96 -17.97
CA LEU A 255 -14.19 -17.62 -18.27
C LEU A 255 -12.82 -17.71 -18.94
N ILE A 256 -12.60 -16.89 -19.97
CA ILE A 256 -11.38 -16.87 -20.75
C ILE A 256 -10.35 -16.00 -20.03
N GLY A 257 -9.17 -16.55 -19.72
CA GLY A 257 -8.01 -15.78 -19.29
C GLY A 257 -7.13 -15.41 -20.47
N LYS A 258 -6.73 -16.42 -21.26
CA LYS A 258 -5.89 -16.26 -22.45
C LYS A 258 -6.22 -17.33 -23.48
N ILE A 259 -6.49 -16.95 -24.73
CA ILE A 259 -6.60 -17.93 -25.82
C ILE A 259 -5.20 -18.34 -26.27
N ASN A 260 -4.99 -19.65 -26.40
CA ASN A 260 -3.75 -20.25 -26.89
C ASN A 260 -3.87 -20.62 -28.38
N SER A 261 -5.04 -21.14 -28.80
CA SER A 261 -5.35 -21.42 -30.20
C SER A 261 -6.85 -21.52 -30.45
N THR A 262 -7.26 -21.24 -31.70
CA THR A 262 -8.60 -21.49 -32.22
C THR A 262 -8.52 -22.27 -33.53
N GLU A 263 -9.41 -23.24 -33.71
CA GLU A 263 -9.55 -24.02 -34.93
C GLU A 263 -11.01 -24.14 -35.33
N VAL A 264 -11.29 -24.13 -36.63
CA VAL A 264 -12.62 -24.44 -37.19
C VAL A 264 -12.48 -25.61 -38.15
N ASP A 265 -13.17 -26.71 -37.87
CA ASP A 265 -13.07 -27.98 -38.61
C ASP A 265 -11.60 -28.44 -38.78
N GLY A 266 -10.77 -28.21 -37.75
CA GLY A 266 -9.33 -28.53 -37.73
C GLY A 266 -8.42 -27.55 -38.48
N VAL A 267 -8.95 -26.42 -38.97
CA VAL A 267 -8.17 -25.35 -39.62
C VAL A 267 -7.90 -24.24 -38.61
N SER A 268 -6.62 -23.92 -38.38
CA SER A 268 -6.21 -22.85 -37.47
C SER A 268 -6.76 -21.49 -37.89
N LYS A 269 -7.26 -20.75 -36.90
CA LYS A 269 -7.84 -19.42 -37.03
C LYS A 269 -7.07 -18.42 -36.17
N THR A 270 -7.13 -17.16 -36.58
CA THR A 270 -6.53 -16.05 -35.84
C THR A 270 -7.48 -15.60 -34.73
N PHE A 271 -6.92 -15.07 -33.65
CA PHE A 271 -7.68 -14.54 -32.52
C PHE A 271 -7.01 -13.29 -31.97
N ALA A 272 -7.81 -12.40 -31.40
CA ALA A 272 -7.38 -11.17 -30.74
C ALA A 272 -8.33 -10.86 -29.57
N THR A 273 -8.01 -9.89 -28.72
CA THR A 273 -8.97 -9.38 -27.72
C THR A 273 -9.90 -8.33 -28.32
N LYS A 274 -10.99 -8.02 -27.61
CA LYS A 274 -11.90 -6.94 -28.02
C LYS A 274 -11.20 -5.57 -28.04
N ASP A 275 -10.30 -5.31 -27.10
CA ASP A 275 -9.54 -4.05 -27.10
C ASP A 275 -8.64 -3.95 -28.34
N GLU A 276 -8.00 -5.06 -28.71
CA GLU A 276 -7.25 -5.19 -29.96
C GLU A 276 -8.15 -4.97 -31.20
N LYS A 277 -9.42 -5.41 -31.17
CA LYS A 277 -10.41 -5.11 -32.23
C LYS A 277 -10.68 -3.61 -32.34
N GLU A 278 -10.87 -2.94 -31.20
CA GLU A 278 -11.20 -1.51 -31.15
C GLU A 278 -10.07 -0.63 -31.71
N ILE A 279 -8.82 -1.09 -31.59
CA ILE A 279 -7.64 -0.40 -32.12
C ILE A 279 -7.25 -0.86 -33.53
N GLY A 280 -8.09 -1.72 -34.15
CA GLY A 280 -8.02 -2.07 -35.56
C GLY A 280 -7.31 -3.39 -35.89
N ILE A 281 -6.93 -4.21 -34.90
CA ILE A 281 -6.36 -5.53 -35.15
C ILE A 281 -7.46 -6.46 -35.68
N THR A 282 -7.22 -7.06 -36.85
CA THR A 282 -8.15 -7.98 -37.49
C THR A 282 -7.80 -9.43 -37.14
N ALA A 283 -8.79 -10.15 -36.61
CA ALA A 283 -8.73 -11.58 -36.33
C ALA A 283 -10.05 -12.28 -36.71
N ASP A 284 -10.02 -13.61 -36.85
CA ASP A 284 -11.22 -14.43 -37.08
C ASP A 284 -12.13 -14.48 -35.83
N PHE A 285 -11.52 -14.45 -34.64
CA PHE A 285 -12.21 -14.48 -33.35
C PHE A 285 -11.73 -13.37 -32.40
N TYR A 286 -12.64 -12.87 -31.57
CA TYR A 286 -12.37 -11.88 -30.53
C TYR A 286 -12.92 -12.33 -29.19
N TYR A 287 -12.15 -12.10 -28.13
CA TYR A 287 -12.57 -12.41 -26.77
C TYR A 287 -12.34 -11.24 -25.82
N GLU A 288 -13.04 -11.27 -24.70
CA GLU A 288 -12.84 -10.37 -23.57
C GLU A 288 -12.33 -11.21 -22.41
N VAL A 289 -11.29 -10.74 -21.71
CA VAL A 289 -10.77 -11.44 -20.53
C VAL A 289 -11.85 -11.45 -19.44
N ALA A 290 -11.91 -12.53 -18.67
CA ALA A 290 -12.95 -12.76 -17.66
C ALA A 290 -14.39 -12.84 -18.22
N SER A 291 -14.55 -12.99 -19.54
CA SER A 291 -15.81 -13.36 -20.19
C SER A 291 -15.79 -14.81 -20.64
N ASN A 292 -16.94 -15.47 -20.66
CA ASN A 292 -17.09 -16.78 -21.30
C ASN A 292 -17.61 -16.67 -22.75
N GLN A 293 -17.64 -15.48 -23.32
CA GLN A 293 -18.09 -15.26 -24.69
C GLN A 293 -16.91 -15.07 -25.64
N LEU A 294 -16.97 -15.78 -26.76
CA LEU A 294 -16.08 -15.63 -27.90
C LEU A 294 -16.90 -15.13 -29.09
N GLU A 295 -16.52 -13.99 -29.64
CA GLU A 295 -17.13 -13.43 -30.84
C GLU A 295 -16.33 -13.85 -32.07
N SER A 296 -16.98 -14.06 -33.19
CA SER A 296 -16.37 -14.35 -34.48
C SER A 296 -16.72 -13.26 -35.48
N ASN A 297 -15.81 -12.99 -36.41
CA ASN A 297 -16.05 -12.00 -37.47
C ASN A 297 -17.03 -12.51 -38.54
N ASP A 298 -17.12 -13.84 -38.71
CA ASP A 298 -17.94 -14.51 -39.72
C ASP A 298 -18.91 -15.50 -39.08
N THR A 299 -20.00 -15.80 -39.78
CA THR A 299 -20.83 -16.97 -39.45
C THR A 299 -20.20 -18.24 -40.03
N TYR A 300 -20.28 -19.33 -39.27
CA TYR A 300 -19.82 -20.65 -39.71
C TYR A 300 -21.00 -21.54 -40.07
N SER A 301 -20.80 -22.44 -41.05
CA SER A 301 -21.84 -23.37 -41.49
C SER A 301 -22.37 -24.22 -40.34
N ALA A 302 -23.67 -24.52 -40.36
CA ALA A 302 -24.30 -25.37 -39.36
C ALA A 302 -23.59 -26.73 -39.28
N GLY A 303 -23.14 -27.10 -38.09
CA GLY A 303 -22.41 -28.34 -37.82
C GLY A 303 -20.88 -28.22 -37.86
N SER A 304 -20.32 -27.05 -38.22
CA SER A 304 -18.88 -26.81 -38.11
C SER A 304 -18.43 -26.86 -36.64
N GLU A 305 -17.32 -27.55 -36.40
CA GLU A 305 -16.72 -27.70 -35.08
C GLU A 305 -15.71 -26.56 -34.83
N ILE A 306 -15.97 -25.75 -33.81
CA ILE A 306 -15.06 -24.69 -33.37
C ILE A 306 -14.36 -25.20 -32.12
N THR A 307 -13.06 -25.46 -32.21
CA THR A 307 -12.22 -25.93 -31.10
C THR A 307 -11.38 -24.77 -30.57
N ILE A 308 -11.52 -24.46 -29.29
CA ILE A 308 -10.81 -23.36 -28.62
C ILE A 308 -9.95 -23.94 -27.52
N ASN A 309 -8.65 -23.69 -27.58
CA ASN A 309 -7.72 -23.97 -26.49
C ASN A 309 -7.38 -22.66 -25.77
N TYR A 310 -7.65 -22.59 -24.48
CA TYR A 310 -7.44 -21.38 -23.70
C TYR A 310 -7.06 -21.69 -22.25
N THR A 311 -6.31 -20.79 -21.63
CA THR A 311 -6.10 -20.76 -20.19
C THR A 311 -7.31 -20.10 -19.56
N ALA A 312 -8.06 -20.84 -18.76
CA ALA A 312 -9.27 -20.35 -18.12
C ALA A 312 -8.97 -19.49 -16.88
N ILE A 313 -9.89 -18.60 -16.53
CA ILE A 313 -9.96 -18.00 -15.20
C ILE A 313 -10.87 -18.86 -14.34
N VAL A 314 -10.38 -19.25 -13.16
CA VAL A 314 -11.07 -20.14 -12.23
C VAL A 314 -11.20 -19.48 -10.85
N GLN A 315 -12.19 -19.92 -10.08
CA GLN A 315 -12.26 -19.53 -8.68
C GLN A 315 -11.10 -20.18 -7.92
N GLY A 316 -10.08 -19.38 -7.62
CA GLY A 316 -9.01 -19.73 -6.71
C GLY A 316 -9.55 -19.84 -5.29
N ARG A 317 -9.12 -20.87 -4.56
CA ARG A 317 -9.43 -21.02 -3.14
C ARG A 317 -8.26 -21.61 -2.41
N GLU A 318 -7.66 -20.81 -1.55
CA GLU A 318 -6.56 -21.23 -0.69
C GLU A 318 -6.99 -21.29 0.78
N ILE A 319 -6.45 -22.27 1.51
CA ILE A 319 -6.68 -22.40 2.94
C ILE A 319 -5.35 -22.55 3.66
N THR A 320 -5.09 -21.65 4.59
CA THR A 320 -3.91 -21.71 5.45
C THR A 320 -4.32 -21.93 6.91
N TYR A 321 -3.52 -22.67 7.66
CA TYR A 321 -3.81 -23.07 9.03
C TYR A 321 -2.63 -22.78 9.96
N ASN A 322 -2.92 -22.37 11.20
CA ASN A 322 -2.02 -22.46 12.34
C ASN A 322 -2.40 -23.70 13.17
N THR A 323 -1.90 -24.87 12.78
CA THR A 323 -2.23 -26.14 13.45
C THR A 323 -1.83 -26.19 14.93
N PRO A 324 -0.64 -25.70 15.35
CA PRO A 324 -0.28 -25.63 16.76
C PRO A 324 -1.32 -24.85 17.59
N GLU A 325 -1.79 -23.72 17.07
CA GLU A 325 -2.76 -22.89 17.79
C GLU A 325 -4.15 -23.54 17.84
N ILE A 326 -4.58 -24.21 16.76
CA ILE A 326 -5.81 -25.02 16.76
C ILE A 326 -5.75 -26.08 17.87
N GLN A 327 -4.60 -26.75 18.01
CA GLN A 327 -4.40 -27.76 19.05
C GLN A 327 -4.42 -27.15 20.46
N ARG A 328 -3.77 -26.00 20.67
CA ARG A 328 -3.79 -25.28 21.95
C ARG A 328 -5.23 -24.96 22.37
N ILE A 329 -6.03 -24.38 21.49
CA ILE A 329 -7.44 -24.06 21.76
C ILE A 329 -8.25 -25.34 21.96
N GLN A 330 -8.02 -26.36 21.16
CA GLN A 330 -8.71 -27.64 21.32
C GLN A 330 -8.46 -28.26 22.69
N ASN A 331 -7.22 -28.21 23.18
CA ASN A 331 -6.86 -28.69 24.51
C ASN A 331 -7.54 -27.87 25.62
N ASN A 332 -7.63 -26.54 25.45
CA ASN A 332 -8.30 -25.66 26.42
C ASN A 332 -9.83 -25.87 26.46
N LEU A 333 -10.46 -26.06 25.30
CA LEU A 333 -11.93 -26.14 25.20
C LEU A 333 -12.48 -27.57 25.28
N GLY A 334 -11.63 -28.58 25.12
CA GLY A 334 -12.03 -29.99 24.99
C GLY A 334 -12.85 -30.29 23.74
N ARG A 335 -12.79 -29.43 22.70
CA ARG A 335 -13.56 -29.51 21.45
C ARG A 335 -12.79 -28.86 20.30
N ASN A 336 -13.33 -28.81 19.09
CA ASN A 336 -12.68 -28.17 17.94
C ASN A 336 -12.21 -26.74 18.26
N GLY A 337 -10.92 -26.47 18.07
CA GLY A 337 -10.28 -25.17 18.31
C GLY A 337 -10.14 -24.27 17.08
N THR A 338 -10.77 -24.63 15.96
CA THR A 338 -10.67 -23.87 14.70
C THR A 338 -11.45 -22.56 14.78
N ILE A 339 -10.78 -21.45 14.49
CA ILE A 339 -11.33 -20.09 14.38
C ILE A 339 -10.95 -19.57 13.00
N SER A 340 -11.97 -19.39 12.14
CA SER A 340 -11.78 -19.15 10.71
C SER A 340 -12.17 -17.74 10.30
N ARG A 341 -11.41 -17.16 9.38
CA ARG A 341 -11.80 -15.95 8.62
C ARG A 341 -11.82 -16.24 7.13
N TYR A 342 -12.63 -15.47 6.41
CA TYR A 342 -12.83 -15.56 4.98
C TYR A 342 -12.50 -14.20 4.38
N GLU A 343 -11.72 -14.20 3.30
CA GLU A 343 -11.36 -12.99 2.55
C GLU A 343 -11.55 -13.28 1.06
N ASN A 344 -12.08 -12.31 0.33
CA ASN A 344 -12.11 -12.35 -1.14
C ASN A 344 -11.07 -11.37 -1.69
N ARG A 345 -10.35 -11.77 -2.74
CA ARG A 345 -9.29 -10.99 -3.37
C ARG A 345 -9.49 -10.95 -4.87
N THR A 346 -9.38 -9.75 -5.45
CA THR A 346 -9.50 -9.57 -6.91
C THR A 346 -8.22 -9.03 -7.55
N ASP A 347 -7.26 -8.67 -6.72
CA ASP A 347 -5.92 -8.16 -7.05
C ASP A 347 -4.85 -9.27 -7.16
N VAL A 348 -5.24 -10.53 -6.95
CA VAL A 348 -4.34 -11.69 -6.96
C VAL A 348 -4.68 -12.60 -8.13
N THR A 349 -3.71 -12.86 -9.01
CA THR A 349 -3.94 -13.56 -10.29
C THR A 349 -3.38 -14.98 -10.32
N SER A 350 -2.59 -15.37 -9.30
CA SER A 350 -1.98 -16.70 -9.22
C SER A 350 -2.32 -17.43 -7.91
N SER A 351 -2.34 -18.77 -7.96
CA SER A 351 -2.51 -19.60 -6.75
C SER A 351 -1.36 -19.44 -5.75
N SER A 352 -0.14 -19.21 -6.24
CA SER A 352 1.04 -18.97 -5.39
C SER A 352 0.88 -17.69 -4.56
N GLU A 353 0.44 -16.60 -5.17
CA GLU A 353 0.20 -15.34 -4.47
C GLU A 353 -0.97 -15.47 -3.48
N LEU A 354 -2.04 -16.19 -3.84
CA LEU A 354 -3.14 -16.47 -2.89
C LEU A 354 -2.65 -17.23 -1.67
N GLN A 355 -1.76 -18.20 -1.88
CA GLN A 355 -1.16 -18.96 -0.80
C GLN A 355 -0.28 -18.06 0.06
N SER A 356 0.53 -17.18 -0.54
CA SER A 356 1.36 -16.22 0.19
C SER A 356 0.51 -15.27 1.04
N VAL A 357 -0.54 -14.67 0.48
CA VAL A 357 -1.50 -13.84 1.23
C VAL A 357 -2.09 -14.61 2.42
N GLY A 358 -2.52 -15.85 2.20
CA GLY A 358 -3.06 -16.70 3.26
C GLY A 358 -2.04 -17.00 4.38
N LYS A 359 -0.78 -17.22 4.02
CA LYS A 359 0.34 -17.38 4.98
C LYS A 359 0.62 -16.08 5.73
N THR A 360 0.56 -14.93 5.08
CA THR A 360 0.77 -13.63 5.73
C THR A 360 -0.25 -13.38 6.83
N TYR A 361 -1.55 -13.58 6.55
CA TYR A 361 -2.58 -13.47 7.61
C TYR A 361 -2.34 -14.43 8.78
N ILE A 362 -1.89 -15.66 8.51
CA ILE A 362 -1.57 -16.61 9.58
C ILE A 362 -0.28 -16.23 10.31
N LYS A 363 0.69 -15.59 9.64
CA LYS A 363 1.93 -15.13 10.25
C LYS A 363 1.66 -14.05 11.31
N TYR A 364 0.84 -13.06 10.99
CA TYR A 364 0.57 -11.89 11.83
C TYR A 364 -0.67 -12.04 12.73
N ASN A 365 -1.70 -12.78 12.30
CA ASN A 365 -2.99 -12.86 13.01
C ASN A 365 -3.30 -14.30 13.46
N GLY A 366 -2.34 -15.21 13.25
CA GLY A 366 -2.38 -16.63 13.59
C GLY A 366 -2.45 -16.95 15.08
N ASN A 367 -2.02 -16.01 15.91
CA ASN A 367 -1.97 -16.10 17.37
C ASN A 367 -2.64 -14.86 17.96
N ALA A 368 -3.13 -14.97 19.19
CA ALA A 368 -3.71 -13.82 19.86
C ALA A 368 -2.67 -12.72 20.09
N GLU A 369 -3.11 -11.47 19.95
CA GLU A 369 -2.24 -10.32 20.15
C GLU A 369 -2.08 -10.06 21.66
N LEU A 370 -0.83 -9.94 22.07
CA LEU A 370 -0.43 -9.39 23.35
C LEU A 370 0.16 -8.01 23.10
N THR A 371 -0.44 -7.01 23.75
CA THR A 371 0.01 -5.63 23.67
C THR A 371 0.64 -5.27 25.01
N ILE A 372 1.86 -4.72 25.00
CA ILE A 372 2.50 -4.13 26.19
C ILE A 372 2.46 -2.62 26.02
N ASN A 373 1.90 -1.93 27.01
CA ASN A 373 1.94 -0.48 27.08
C ASN A 373 2.95 -0.06 28.14
N ILE A 374 3.90 0.81 27.78
CA ILE A 374 4.94 1.30 28.69
C ILE A 374 4.90 2.82 28.73
N THR A 375 4.73 3.39 29.92
CA THR A 375 4.84 4.84 30.15
C THR A 375 6.17 5.13 30.84
N ALA A 376 6.93 6.10 30.33
CA ALA A 376 8.21 6.50 30.89
C ALA A 376 8.51 7.99 30.75
N SER A 377 9.41 8.49 31.58
CA SER A 377 9.95 9.86 31.50
C SER A 377 11.26 9.97 30.71
N THR A 378 11.71 8.87 30.08
CA THR A 378 12.91 8.82 29.24
C THR A 378 12.55 8.26 27.87
N ASP A 379 13.17 8.77 26.81
CA ASP A 379 13.07 8.21 25.47
C ASP A 379 14.06 7.03 25.37
N PHE A 380 13.58 5.79 25.35
CA PHE A 380 14.46 4.60 25.42
C PHE A 380 14.10 3.48 24.45
N LEU A 381 12.93 3.55 23.81
CA LEU A 381 12.52 2.60 22.77
C LEU A 381 12.37 3.34 21.43
N LYS A 382 12.71 2.65 20.35
CA LYS A 382 12.60 3.17 18.99
C LYS A 382 11.37 2.59 18.31
N LEU A 383 10.60 3.44 17.63
CA LEU A 383 9.53 3.02 16.72
C LEU A 383 10.07 2.01 15.70
N GLY A 384 9.31 0.96 15.40
CA GLY A 384 9.75 -0.13 14.50
C GLY A 384 10.83 -1.04 15.08
N GLY A 385 11.30 -0.79 16.31
CA GLY A 385 12.32 -1.58 16.98
C GLY A 385 11.77 -2.89 17.55
N LYS A 386 12.53 -3.99 17.38
CA LYS A 386 12.24 -5.28 18.02
C LYS A 386 13.00 -5.44 19.34
N TYR A 387 12.29 -5.80 20.40
CA TYR A 387 12.87 -5.99 21.74
C TYR A 387 12.44 -7.33 22.33
N GLN A 388 13.33 -7.96 23.10
CA GLN A 388 12.97 -9.10 23.94
C GLN A 388 12.30 -8.59 25.22
N PHE A 389 11.05 -8.95 25.48
CA PHE A 389 10.37 -8.67 26.74
C PHE A 389 10.55 -9.83 27.73
N SER A 390 10.93 -9.49 28.96
CA SER A 390 11.19 -10.45 30.04
C SER A 390 10.55 -9.99 31.34
N SER A 391 9.55 -10.75 31.79
CA SER A 391 8.73 -10.46 32.96
C SER A 391 8.63 -11.67 33.90
N PRO A 392 8.37 -11.45 35.21
CA PRO A 392 7.93 -12.49 36.12
C PRO A 392 6.65 -13.23 35.65
N VAL A 393 5.84 -12.57 34.81
CA VAL A 393 4.67 -13.16 34.17
C VAL A 393 5.11 -13.86 32.88
N THR A 394 5.39 -15.16 32.96
CA THR A 394 6.12 -15.86 31.90
C THR A 394 5.39 -15.98 30.56
N HIS A 395 4.06 -15.91 30.54
CA HIS A 395 3.27 -16.07 29.30
C HIS A 395 3.29 -14.83 28.39
N ILE A 396 3.76 -13.68 28.90
CA ILE A 396 3.97 -12.47 28.11
C ILE A 396 5.44 -12.27 27.72
N ASN A 397 6.32 -13.22 28.04
CA ASN A 397 7.72 -13.16 27.61
C ASN A 397 7.83 -13.51 26.12
N GLY A 398 8.61 -12.75 25.37
CA GLY A 398 8.74 -12.95 23.93
C GLY A 398 9.37 -11.75 23.24
N GLU A 399 9.46 -11.82 21.92
CA GLU A 399 9.85 -10.67 21.11
C GLU A 399 8.63 -9.78 20.85
N TYR A 400 8.82 -8.47 20.89
CA TYR A 400 7.79 -7.48 20.62
C TYR A 400 8.32 -6.39 19.70
N LEU A 401 7.45 -5.86 18.84
CA LEU A 401 7.69 -4.70 17.99
C LEU A 401 7.08 -3.45 18.62
N VAL A 402 7.81 -2.34 18.68
CA VAL A 402 7.26 -1.03 19.03
C VAL A 402 6.43 -0.50 17.86
N LYS A 403 5.10 -0.53 17.98
CA LYS A 403 4.14 -0.13 16.93
C LYS A 403 3.87 1.37 16.94
N THR A 404 3.73 1.92 18.15
CA THR A 404 3.42 3.34 18.34
C THR A 404 4.32 3.92 19.43
N LYS A 405 4.57 5.21 19.32
CA LYS A 405 5.28 6.01 20.30
C LYS A 405 4.60 7.37 20.40
N ASN A 406 4.03 7.67 21.56
CA ASN A 406 3.43 8.96 21.86
C ASN A 406 4.37 9.78 22.73
N THR A 407 4.74 10.95 22.24
CA THR A 407 5.54 11.94 22.97
C THR A 407 4.63 13.05 23.48
N ASN A 408 4.21 12.92 24.73
CA ASN A 408 3.39 13.90 25.43
C ASN A 408 4.28 15.01 26.00
N VAL A 409 4.07 16.25 25.56
CA VAL A 409 4.88 17.42 25.94
C VAL A 409 4.06 18.38 26.76
N LEU A 410 4.60 18.81 27.90
CA LEU A 410 4.15 19.98 28.67
C LEU A 410 5.31 20.99 28.71
N GLN A 411 5.18 22.10 27.98
CA GLN A 411 6.18 23.16 27.88
C GLN A 411 5.61 24.52 28.29
N ALA A 412 6.19 25.14 29.33
CA ALA A 412 5.79 26.45 29.84
C ALA A 412 7.00 27.31 30.18
N GLY A 413 7.35 28.26 29.30
CA GLY A 413 8.59 29.04 29.44
C GLY A 413 9.81 28.12 29.34
N ASP A 414 10.68 28.15 30.34
CA ASP A 414 11.87 27.29 30.40
C ASP A 414 11.58 25.90 30.97
N PHE A 415 10.36 25.66 31.47
CA PHE A 415 9.95 24.35 31.95
C PHE A 415 9.53 23.45 30.80
N ILE A 416 10.08 22.24 30.75
CA ILE A 416 9.66 21.18 29.85
C ILE A 416 9.54 19.87 30.62
N GLN A 417 8.42 19.21 30.46
CA GLN A 417 8.20 17.83 30.87
C GLN A 417 7.80 17.02 29.64
N THR A 418 8.44 15.87 29.47
CA THR A 418 8.11 14.94 28.38
C THR A 418 7.81 13.58 28.99
N ARG A 419 6.71 12.99 28.55
CA ARG A 419 6.32 11.62 28.87
C ARG A 419 6.18 10.84 27.58
N TYR A 420 6.75 9.66 27.55
CA TYR A 420 6.70 8.74 26.42
C TYR A 420 5.76 7.59 26.77
N GLU A 421 4.89 7.25 25.83
CA GLU A 421 4.03 6.08 25.91
C GLU A 421 4.30 5.22 24.68
N TYR A 422 4.61 3.95 24.90
CA TYR A 422 4.94 3.00 23.84
C TYR A 422 3.91 1.89 23.83
N GLU A 423 3.41 1.55 22.64
CA GLU A 423 2.65 0.32 22.41
C GLU A 423 3.56 -0.69 21.71
N LEU A 424 3.69 -1.88 22.31
CA LEU A 424 4.46 -2.97 21.74
C LEU A 424 3.57 -4.18 21.49
N SER A 425 3.72 -4.85 20.35
CA SER A 425 2.93 -6.05 20.01
C SER A 425 3.79 -7.25 19.68
N ASN A 426 3.37 -8.43 20.16
CA ASN A 426 4.07 -9.70 19.95
C ASN A 426 3.83 -10.34 18.58
N ASN A 427 2.79 -9.91 17.87
CA ASN A 427 2.40 -10.50 16.60
C ASN A 427 3.02 -9.74 15.41
N PHE A 428 3.67 -8.60 15.67
CA PHE A 428 4.32 -7.72 14.69
C PHE A 428 3.36 -7.15 13.65
N ASP A 429 2.04 -7.27 13.86
CA ASP A 429 1.02 -6.75 12.98
C ASP A 429 0.83 -5.27 13.26
N THR A 430 1.14 -4.45 12.28
CA THR A 430 1.06 -2.98 12.34
C THR A 430 -0.11 -2.44 11.54
N GLU A 431 -0.87 -3.31 10.87
CA GLU A 431 -2.13 -2.92 10.24
C GLU A 431 -3.17 -2.61 11.33
N ASN A 432 -3.86 -1.48 11.21
CA ASN A 432 -4.99 -1.11 12.07
C ASN A 432 -6.30 -1.27 11.28
N GLU A 433 -7.40 -1.66 11.95
CA GLU A 433 -8.75 -1.73 11.33
C GLU A 433 -9.21 -0.34 10.84
N LEU A 434 -8.72 0.72 11.50
CA LEU A 434 -8.88 2.13 11.14
C LEU A 434 -7.70 2.61 10.28
N ASN A 435 -7.54 2.03 9.09
CA ASN A 435 -6.81 2.75 8.07
C ASN A 435 -7.72 3.88 7.57
N TYR A 436 -7.28 5.13 7.64
CA TYR A 436 -8.03 6.31 7.16
C TYR A 436 -8.41 6.21 5.67
N PHE A 437 -7.79 5.29 4.95
CA PHE A 437 -7.94 5.06 3.52
C PHE A 437 -8.53 3.68 3.24
N ASP A 438 -9.47 3.65 2.29
CA ASP A 438 -10.33 2.51 1.99
C ASP A 438 -9.52 1.24 1.66
N ASN A 439 -9.46 0.31 2.60
CA ASN A 439 -8.85 -1.03 2.48
C ASN A 439 -9.45 -1.83 1.28
N GLN A 440 -10.61 -1.45 0.76
CA GLN A 440 -11.20 -2.06 -0.43
C GLN A 440 -10.47 -1.66 -1.72
N ARG A 441 -9.93 -0.43 -1.82
CA ARG A 441 -9.24 0.04 -3.04
C ARG A 441 -8.01 -0.81 -3.31
N ALA A 442 -7.19 -1.11 -2.29
CA ALA A 442 -6.04 -2.00 -2.40
C ALA A 442 -6.41 -3.39 -2.98
N LYS A 443 -7.57 -3.92 -2.57
CA LYS A 443 -8.06 -5.27 -2.90
C LYS A 443 -8.86 -5.36 -4.21
N ALA A 444 -9.22 -4.22 -4.80
CA ALA A 444 -9.94 -4.14 -6.06
C ALA A 444 -9.07 -4.60 -7.23
N ASN A 445 -9.69 -5.12 -8.28
CA ASN A 445 -8.99 -5.56 -9.48
C ASN A 445 -8.31 -4.36 -10.14
N GLY A 446 -6.98 -4.43 -10.32
CA GLY A 446 -6.25 -3.47 -11.15
C GLY A 446 -6.06 -3.95 -12.58
N ASN A 447 -6.38 -5.22 -12.88
CA ASN A 447 -5.90 -5.89 -14.08
C ASN A 447 -6.37 -5.22 -15.36
N ILE A 448 -5.39 -4.88 -16.19
CA ILE A 448 -5.59 -4.69 -17.61
C ILE A 448 -5.66 -6.05 -18.29
N SER A 449 -6.61 -6.26 -19.20
CA SER A 449 -6.73 -7.47 -20.00
C SER A 449 -5.49 -7.69 -20.87
N GLN A 450 -5.23 -8.93 -21.28
CA GLN A 450 -4.22 -9.18 -22.31
C GLN A 450 -4.57 -8.42 -23.59
N GLY A 451 -3.65 -7.62 -24.15
CA GLY A 451 -3.94 -6.79 -25.33
C GLY A 451 -4.48 -5.39 -25.02
N GLU A 452 -4.86 -5.11 -23.77
CA GLU A 452 -4.96 -3.73 -23.30
C GLU A 452 -3.56 -3.11 -23.31
N TYR A 453 -3.45 -1.99 -23.99
CA TYR A 453 -2.31 -1.11 -23.89
C TYR A 453 -2.83 0.25 -23.49
N ILE A 454 -2.13 0.88 -22.54
CA ILE A 454 -2.35 2.27 -22.21
C ILE A 454 -1.88 3.08 -23.42
N ALA A 455 -2.79 3.42 -24.33
CA ALA A 455 -2.47 4.26 -25.48
C ALA A 455 -1.98 5.64 -25.00
N ARG A 456 -2.58 6.15 -23.91
CA ARG A 456 -2.23 7.35 -23.14
C ARG A 456 -2.94 7.33 -21.77
N ASN A 457 -2.23 7.10 -20.66
CA ASN A 457 -2.55 7.78 -19.40
C ASN A 457 -1.72 9.05 -19.42
N VAL A 458 -2.16 9.98 -20.28
CA VAL A 458 -1.77 11.37 -20.12
C VAL A 458 -2.98 11.99 -19.48
N ASP A 459 -2.99 12.03 -18.15
CA ASP A 459 -3.61 13.18 -17.51
C ASP A 459 -2.99 14.40 -18.18
N ILE A 460 -3.79 15.11 -18.98
CA ILE A 460 -3.37 16.38 -19.56
C ILE A 460 -3.41 17.39 -18.41
N GLU A 461 -2.48 17.25 -17.47
CA GLU A 461 -2.02 18.36 -16.67
C GLU A 461 -1.10 19.21 -17.56
N ASN A 462 -1.14 20.53 -17.40
CA ASN A 462 -0.79 21.53 -18.42
C ASN A 462 0.68 21.55 -18.93
N THR A 463 1.48 20.53 -18.64
CA THR A 463 2.83 20.35 -19.17
C THR A 463 3.20 18.86 -19.23
N ALA A 464 3.51 18.36 -20.43
CA ALA A 464 4.14 17.05 -20.62
C ALA A 464 5.52 17.23 -21.28
N ASN A 465 6.58 16.69 -20.65
CA ASN A 465 7.89 16.53 -21.27
C ASN A 465 7.95 15.15 -21.93
N ILE A 466 7.89 15.11 -23.26
CA ILE A 466 8.02 13.86 -24.03
C ILE A 466 9.50 13.66 -24.37
N ILE A 467 10.13 12.66 -23.76
CA ILE A 467 11.49 12.23 -24.09
C ILE A 467 11.38 11.06 -25.08
N PHE A 468 11.78 11.28 -26.33
CA PHE A 468 11.89 10.20 -27.32
C PHE A 468 13.25 9.51 -27.20
N SER A 469 13.28 8.27 -26.73
CA SER A 469 14.42 7.37 -26.91
C SER A 469 14.35 6.72 -28.31
N ASN A 470 15.47 6.77 -29.05
CA ASN A 470 15.62 6.22 -30.42
C ASN A 470 14.92 6.98 -31.56
N LEU A 471 14.77 8.31 -31.46
CA LEU A 471 14.31 9.11 -32.60
C LEU A 471 15.37 9.12 -33.73
N GLN A 472 15.15 8.36 -34.80
CA GLN A 472 15.89 8.53 -36.05
C GLN A 472 15.30 9.70 -36.84
N ILE A 473 15.99 10.84 -36.81
CA ILE A 473 15.66 11.99 -37.65
C ILE A 473 16.30 11.75 -39.02
N THR A 474 15.48 11.62 -40.06
CA THR A 474 15.95 11.57 -41.46
C THR A 474 15.62 12.91 -42.11
N GLU A 475 16.64 13.72 -42.42
CA GLU A 475 16.46 14.93 -43.22
C GLU A 475 16.35 14.57 -44.71
N LEU A 476 15.29 15.04 -45.36
CA LEU A 476 15.07 14.88 -46.79
C LEU A 476 15.34 16.21 -47.51
N GLU A 477 16.32 16.24 -48.42
CA GLU A 477 16.51 17.38 -49.34
C GLU A 477 15.45 17.34 -50.46
N ILE A 478 14.71 18.43 -50.61
CA ILE A 478 13.62 18.54 -51.58
C ILE A 478 14.14 19.14 -52.90
N THR A 479 14.15 18.33 -53.96
CA THR A 479 14.35 18.80 -55.34
C THR A 479 13.15 18.40 -56.22
N GLY A 480 12.12 19.25 -56.28
CA GLY A 480 11.00 19.10 -57.22
C GLY A 480 9.62 19.40 -56.65
N ASN A 481 8.62 19.50 -57.54
CA ASN A 481 7.28 20.00 -57.23
C ASN A 481 6.58 19.23 -56.11
N ASN A 482 6.39 19.93 -54.99
CA ASN A 482 5.62 19.63 -53.80
C ASN A 482 4.55 18.54 -53.93
N THR A 483 4.93 17.31 -53.58
CA THR A 483 4.05 16.33 -52.94
C THR A 483 4.74 15.94 -51.64
N LEU A 484 4.18 16.32 -50.49
CA LEU A 484 4.68 15.90 -49.19
C LEU A 484 4.17 14.47 -48.96
N GLU A 485 4.94 13.46 -49.34
CA GLU A 485 4.73 12.09 -48.86
C GLU A 485 5.28 12.00 -47.43
N ALA A 486 4.45 12.42 -46.45
CA ALA A 486 4.68 12.00 -45.07
C ALA A 486 4.36 10.50 -45.00
N GLY A 487 5.40 9.67 -45.02
CA GLY A 487 5.32 8.26 -44.69
C GLY A 487 4.99 8.09 -43.20
N LEU A 488 3.74 8.32 -42.83
CA LEU A 488 3.16 7.64 -41.68
C LEU A 488 2.97 6.20 -42.14
N GLU A 489 3.88 5.30 -41.75
CA GLU A 489 3.60 3.87 -41.76
C GLU A 489 2.52 3.57 -40.72
N MET A 490 1.29 3.91 -41.09
CA MET A 490 0.09 3.34 -40.50
C MET A 490 -0.22 2.10 -41.35
N PRO A 491 -0.29 0.89 -40.77
CA PRO A 491 -0.65 -0.29 -41.53
C PRO A 491 -2.13 -0.17 -41.94
N LEU A 492 -2.40 0.29 -43.15
CA LEU A 492 -3.68 0.11 -43.80
C LEU A 492 -3.57 -1.11 -44.73
N ILE A 493 -4.25 -2.17 -44.32
CA ILE A 493 -4.39 -3.44 -45.04
C ILE A 493 -5.14 -3.19 -46.36
N SER A 494 -4.68 -3.84 -47.43
CA SER A 494 -5.42 -3.98 -48.70
C SER A 494 -6.34 -5.20 -48.68
#